data_AF-A0A6P1NDJ2-F1
#
_entry.id   AF-A0A6P1NDJ2-F1
#
_cell.length_a   1.000
_cell.length_b   1.000
_cell.length_c   1.000
_cell.angle_alpha   90.00
_cell.angle_beta   90.00
_cell.angle_gamma   90.00
#
_symmetry.space_group_name_H-M   'P 1'
#
loop_
_entity.id
_entity.type
_entity.pdbx_description
1 polymer ?
#
loop_
_entity_poly.entity_id
_entity_poly.type
_entity_poly.pdbx_seq_one_letter_code
_entity_poly.pdbx_strand_id
1 'polypeptide(L)'
;MTLPLMPKATAVWLIEKTGLTFTQIAEFCGMHPLEVQAIADGEVAAGINGYDPIKNNQLTMSEIKRCEANPKAKLKIIATANPVARRAKGARYTPVSKRNDRPDAIAFILRQFPQLSDTQIVRLLGTTKDTIAKIRDKQHWNSANIKPRDPVILGLCTQTDLNAAVAEATQHMPSEDEIEEDPFSAAEKLFSTPSRQEEEE
;
A
#
# COMPACT_ATOMS: atom_id res chain seq x y z
N MET A 1 -4.68 -27.06 -20.98
CA MET A 1 -3.41 -26.93 -20.23
C MET A 1 -3.29 -25.49 -19.78
N THR A 2 -2.88 -25.26 -18.53
CA THR A 2 -2.68 -23.92 -17.96
C THR A 2 -1.34 -23.36 -18.44
N LEU A 3 -1.39 -22.22 -19.12
CA LEU A 3 -0.23 -21.53 -19.68
C LEU A 3 0.37 -20.56 -18.64
N PRO A 4 1.68 -20.26 -18.72
CA PRO A 4 2.30 -19.23 -17.89
C PRO A 4 1.74 -17.84 -18.21
N LEU A 5 1.76 -16.94 -17.22
CA LEU A 5 1.15 -15.60 -17.32
C LEU A 5 1.72 -14.74 -18.47
N MET A 6 3.02 -14.88 -18.76
CA MET A 6 3.74 -14.11 -19.79
C MET A 6 4.57 -15.06 -20.67
N PRO A 7 3.95 -15.83 -21.59
CA PRO A 7 4.63 -16.95 -22.25
C PRO A 7 5.94 -16.60 -22.96
N LYS A 8 5.98 -15.50 -23.72
CA LYS A 8 7.20 -15.07 -24.44
C LYS A 8 8.32 -14.64 -23.50
N ALA A 9 8.01 -13.84 -22.48
CA ALA A 9 8.99 -13.40 -21.50
C ALA A 9 9.48 -14.54 -20.60
N THR A 10 8.60 -15.49 -20.27
CA THR A 10 8.98 -16.71 -19.55
C THR A 10 9.86 -17.61 -20.42
N ALA A 11 9.61 -17.73 -21.72
CA ALA A 11 10.47 -18.46 -22.65
C ALA A 11 11.87 -17.84 -22.73
N VAL A 12 11.99 -16.50 -22.84
CA VAL A 12 13.27 -15.78 -22.78
C VAL A 12 14.04 -16.17 -21.51
N TRP A 13 13.38 -16.11 -20.35
CA TRP A 13 14.02 -16.46 -19.08
C TRP A 13 14.46 -17.93 -19.03
N LEU A 14 13.61 -18.86 -19.49
CA LEU A 14 13.93 -20.30 -19.50
C LEU A 14 15.09 -20.61 -20.43
N ILE A 15 15.15 -20.00 -21.62
CA ILE A 15 16.28 -20.16 -22.56
C ILE A 15 17.57 -19.65 -21.93
N GLU A 16 17.53 -18.50 -21.25
CA GLU A 16 18.73 -17.88 -20.67
C GLU A 16 19.23 -18.55 -19.38
N LYS A 17 18.33 -19.12 -18.58
CA LYS A 17 18.63 -19.55 -17.19
C LYS A 17 18.56 -21.05 -16.96
N THR A 18 18.16 -21.85 -17.96
CA THR A 18 17.98 -23.30 -17.82
C THR A 18 18.55 -24.05 -19.02
N GLY A 19 18.85 -25.33 -18.85
CA GLY A 19 19.30 -26.24 -19.91
C GLY A 19 18.17 -27.01 -20.60
N LEU A 20 16.94 -26.49 -20.59
CA LEU A 20 15.77 -27.14 -21.17
C LEU A 20 15.79 -27.13 -22.70
N THR A 21 15.18 -28.15 -23.32
CA THR A 21 15.07 -28.21 -24.77
C THR A 21 14.02 -27.23 -25.29
N PHE A 22 14.18 -26.77 -26.54
CA PHE A 22 13.21 -25.88 -27.16
C PHE A 22 11.79 -26.47 -27.23
N THR A 23 11.67 -27.80 -27.37
CA THR A 23 10.38 -28.49 -27.30
C THR A 23 9.75 -28.46 -25.91
N GLN A 24 10.54 -28.62 -24.84
CA GLN A 24 10.03 -28.50 -23.47
C GLN A 24 9.52 -27.08 -23.16
N ILE A 25 10.26 -26.06 -23.59
CA ILE A 25 9.89 -24.65 -23.41
C ILE A 25 8.65 -24.33 -24.25
N ALA A 26 8.61 -24.78 -25.51
CA ALA A 26 7.47 -24.64 -26.41
C ALA A 26 6.18 -25.23 -25.83
N GLU A 27 6.24 -26.46 -25.31
CA GLU A 27 5.09 -27.10 -24.69
C GLU A 27 4.62 -26.38 -23.42
N PHE A 28 5.55 -25.88 -22.60
CA PHE A 28 5.22 -25.15 -21.37
C PHE A 28 4.60 -23.77 -21.67
N CYS A 29 5.16 -23.03 -22.61
CA CYS A 29 4.70 -21.71 -22.99
C CYS A 29 3.57 -21.71 -24.03
N GLY A 30 3.22 -22.87 -24.60
CA GLY A 30 2.17 -23.00 -25.62
C GLY A 30 2.52 -22.32 -26.94
N MET A 31 3.80 -22.35 -27.34
CA MET A 31 4.30 -21.79 -28.59
C MET A 31 4.94 -22.86 -29.47
N HIS A 32 5.18 -22.58 -30.75
CA HIS A 32 5.88 -23.52 -31.61
C HIS A 32 7.38 -23.57 -31.28
N PRO A 33 8.08 -24.73 -31.38
CA PRO A 33 9.53 -24.81 -31.14
C PRO A 33 10.36 -23.83 -32.00
N LEU A 34 9.90 -23.51 -33.22
CA LEU A 34 10.54 -22.51 -34.08
C LEU A 34 10.44 -21.09 -33.51
N GLU A 35 9.36 -20.76 -32.78
CA GLU A 35 9.25 -19.47 -32.10
C GLU A 35 10.24 -19.38 -30.94
N VAL A 36 10.41 -20.48 -30.18
CA VAL A 36 11.40 -20.57 -29.11
C VAL A 36 12.82 -20.42 -29.67
N GLN A 37 13.10 -21.04 -30.81
CA GLN A 37 14.37 -20.91 -31.51
C GLN A 37 14.61 -19.45 -31.96
N ALA A 38 13.63 -18.81 -32.59
CA ALA A 38 13.74 -17.40 -32.99
C ALA A 38 13.90 -16.44 -31.80
N ILE A 39 13.39 -16.81 -30.61
CA ILE A 39 13.66 -16.10 -29.36
C ILE A 39 15.10 -16.32 -28.90
N ALA A 40 15.61 -17.55 -28.96
CA ALA A 40 16.99 -17.88 -28.61
C ALA A 40 18.00 -17.20 -29.55
N ASP A 41 17.67 -17.09 -30.83
CA ASP A 41 18.46 -16.39 -31.85
C ASP A 41 18.35 -14.85 -31.72
N GLY A 42 17.45 -14.34 -30.87
CA GLY A 42 17.30 -12.92 -30.59
C GLY A 42 16.45 -12.14 -31.60
N GLU A 43 15.81 -12.80 -32.57
CA GLU A 43 15.02 -12.14 -33.63
C GLU A 43 13.67 -11.60 -33.13
N VAL A 44 12.96 -12.37 -32.29
CA VAL A 44 11.56 -12.08 -31.92
C VAL A 44 11.44 -11.37 -30.55
N ALA A 45 12.44 -11.53 -29.68
CA ALA A 45 12.38 -11.07 -28.30
C ALA A 45 13.29 -9.87 -27.99
N ALA A 46 13.80 -9.17 -29.01
CA ALA A 46 14.61 -7.98 -28.82
C ALA A 46 13.87 -6.94 -27.94
N GLY A 47 14.38 -6.72 -26.72
CA GLY A 47 13.80 -5.78 -25.74
C GLY A 47 12.80 -6.38 -24.75
N ILE A 48 12.49 -7.68 -24.80
CA ILE A 48 11.67 -8.34 -23.79
C ILE A 48 12.54 -8.74 -22.61
N ASN A 49 12.27 -8.18 -21.42
CA ASN A 49 12.95 -8.60 -20.20
C ASN A 49 12.40 -9.95 -19.73
N GLY A 50 13.29 -10.90 -19.42
CA GLY A 50 12.92 -12.25 -19.00
C GLY A 50 12.04 -12.27 -17.74
N TYR A 51 10.94 -13.02 -17.79
CA TYR A 51 10.01 -13.17 -16.67
C TYR A 51 10.29 -14.45 -15.90
N ASP A 52 10.80 -14.32 -14.67
CA ASP A 52 11.20 -15.44 -13.82
C ASP A 52 9.98 -16.27 -13.35
N PRO A 53 9.82 -17.52 -13.81
CA PRO A 53 8.69 -18.37 -13.41
C PRO A 53 8.84 -18.94 -11.99
N ILE A 54 10.05 -18.95 -11.41
CA ILE A 54 10.30 -19.43 -10.05
C ILE A 54 9.88 -18.36 -9.04
N LYS A 55 10.34 -17.12 -9.22
CA LYS A 55 9.99 -16.00 -8.32
C LYS A 55 8.48 -15.73 -8.28
N ASN A 56 7.79 -16.05 -9.36
CA ASN A 56 6.35 -15.84 -9.49
C ASN A 56 5.52 -17.09 -9.18
N ASN A 57 6.11 -18.10 -8.52
CA ASN A 57 5.45 -19.33 -8.08
C ASN A 57 4.72 -20.11 -9.20
N GLN A 58 5.25 -20.05 -10.43
CA GLN A 58 4.73 -20.83 -11.57
C GLN A 58 5.51 -22.13 -11.77
N LEU A 59 6.80 -22.16 -11.43
CA LEU A 59 7.65 -23.35 -11.46
C LEU A 59 8.49 -23.44 -10.17
N THR A 60 8.91 -24.66 -9.82
CA THR A 60 9.91 -24.87 -8.77
C THR A 60 11.27 -25.14 -9.40
N MET A 61 12.35 -24.82 -8.68
CA MET A 61 13.70 -25.17 -9.11
C MET A 61 13.87 -26.70 -9.26
N SER A 62 13.20 -27.48 -8.41
CA SER A 62 13.20 -28.94 -8.48
C SER A 62 12.57 -29.47 -9.76
N GLU A 63 11.48 -28.83 -10.22
CA GLU A 63 10.80 -29.20 -11.47
C GLU A 63 11.66 -28.91 -12.70
N ILE A 64 12.34 -27.76 -12.72
CA ILE A 64 13.29 -27.43 -13.80
C ILE A 64 14.40 -28.47 -13.86
N LYS A 65 15.05 -28.79 -12.74
CA LYS A 65 16.12 -29.80 -12.68
C LYS A 65 15.66 -31.18 -13.14
N ARG A 66 14.43 -31.59 -12.79
CA ARG A 66 13.81 -32.85 -13.24
C ARG A 66 13.68 -32.90 -14.76
N CYS A 67 13.30 -31.78 -15.38
CA CYS A 67 13.14 -31.67 -16.82
C CYS A 67 14.47 -31.48 -17.57
N GLU A 68 15.46 -30.82 -16.98
CA GLU A 68 16.83 -30.72 -17.52
C GLU A 68 17.50 -32.09 -17.61
N ALA A 69 17.30 -32.96 -16.60
CA ALA A 69 17.85 -34.31 -16.60
C ALA A 69 17.13 -35.27 -17.57
N ASN A 70 15.93 -34.93 -18.05
CA ASN A 70 15.15 -35.78 -18.95
C ASN A 70 14.47 -34.95 -20.06
N PRO A 71 15.03 -34.95 -21.28
CA PRO A 71 14.48 -34.21 -22.42
C PRO A 71 13.04 -34.57 -22.82
N LYS A 72 12.55 -35.75 -22.42
CA LYS A 72 11.17 -36.21 -22.69
C LYS A 72 10.18 -35.79 -21.60
N ALA A 73 10.67 -35.27 -20.47
CA ALA A 73 9.81 -34.84 -19.37
C ALA A 73 9.19 -33.47 -19.67
N LYS A 74 7.91 -33.33 -19.35
CA LYS A 74 7.15 -32.09 -19.54
C LYS A 74 7.09 -31.29 -18.24
N LEU A 75 7.33 -29.98 -18.34
CA LEU A 75 7.17 -29.04 -17.24
C LEU A 75 5.70 -28.95 -16.83
N LYS A 76 5.44 -28.94 -15.53
CA LYS A 76 4.10 -28.72 -14.97
C LYS A 76 4.06 -27.41 -14.20
N ILE A 77 3.14 -26.52 -14.57
CA ILE A 77 2.88 -25.29 -13.83
C ILE A 77 2.30 -25.63 -12.45
N ILE A 78 2.78 -24.95 -11.42
CA ILE A 78 2.24 -25.10 -10.08
C ILE A 78 0.84 -24.49 -10.05
N ALA A 79 -0.14 -25.25 -9.55
CA ALA A 79 -1.50 -24.78 -9.34
C ALA A 79 -1.60 -23.89 -8.09
N THR A 80 -0.77 -22.86 -8.00
CA THR A 80 -0.92 -21.84 -6.95
C THR A 80 -1.74 -20.70 -7.52
N ALA A 81 -2.96 -20.52 -6.99
CA ALA A 81 -3.69 -19.28 -7.16
C ALA A 81 -2.74 -18.16 -6.71
N ASN A 82 -2.26 -17.33 -7.62
CA ASN A 82 -1.50 -16.15 -7.27
C ASN A 82 -2.54 -15.14 -6.77
N PRO A 83 -2.78 -14.92 -5.45
CA PRO A 83 -3.51 -13.76 -5.05
C PRO A 83 -2.61 -12.60 -5.46
N VAL A 84 -2.94 -11.94 -6.57
CA VAL A 84 -2.37 -10.64 -6.91
C VAL A 84 -2.44 -9.84 -5.62
N ALA A 85 -1.30 -9.64 -4.96
CA ALA A 85 -1.25 -8.95 -3.69
C ALA A 85 -1.83 -7.57 -4.00
N ARG A 86 -3.08 -7.33 -3.56
CA ARG A 86 -3.75 -6.06 -3.80
C ARG A 86 -2.84 -5.04 -3.14
N ARG A 87 -2.18 -4.21 -3.96
CA ARG A 87 -1.35 -3.11 -3.47
C ARG A 87 -2.15 -2.42 -2.37
N ALA A 88 -1.52 -2.20 -1.22
CA ALA A 88 -2.08 -1.35 -0.18
C ALA A 88 -2.59 -0.09 -0.90
N LYS A 89 -3.87 0.22 -0.74
CA LYS A 89 -4.53 1.32 -1.46
C LYS A 89 -3.76 2.60 -1.15
N GLY A 90 -2.83 2.99 -2.02
CA GLY A 90 -2.17 4.28 -1.94
C GLY A 90 -3.19 5.40 -2.18
N ALA A 91 -2.80 6.64 -1.89
CA ALA A 91 -3.64 7.80 -2.15
C ALA A 91 -4.18 7.73 -3.59
N ARG A 92 -5.51 7.72 -3.73
CA ARG A 92 -6.15 7.54 -5.05
C ARG A 92 -5.72 8.70 -5.94
N TYR A 93 -5.31 8.39 -7.17
CA TYR A 93 -5.03 9.42 -8.16
C TYR A 93 -6.25 10.32 -8.33
N THR A 94 -6.09 11.60 -8.03
CA THR A 94 -7.18 12.56 -8.21
C THR A 94 -7.07 13.23 -9.58
N PRO A 95 -8.11 13.11 -10.43
CA PRO A 95 -8.09 13.68 -11.78
C PRO A 95 -7.95 15.20 -11.74
N VAL A 96 -7.38 15.78 -12.81
CA VAL A 96 -7.08 17.22 -12.91
C VAL A 96 -8.33 18.08 -12.71
N SER A 97 -9.47 17.65 -13.24
CA SER A 97 -10.76 18.33 -13.09
C SER A 97 -11.16 18.54 -11.63
N LYS A 98 -10.85 17.58 -10.76
CA LYS A 98 -11.19 17.61 -9.32
C LYS A 98 -10.07 18.20 -8.45
N ARG A 99 -9.01 18.76 -9.03
CA ARG A 99 -7.94 19.43 -8.25
C ARG A 99 -8.41 20.76 -7.69
N ASN A 100 -9.28 21.47 -8.42
CA ASN A 100 -9.83 22.75 -8.01
C ASN A 100 -10.80 22.62 -6.83
N ASP A 101 -11.43 21.47 -6.66
CA ASP A 101 -12.36 21.19 -5.55
C ASP A 101 -11.63 20.74 -4.27
N ARG A 102 -10.31 20.47 -4.34
CA ARG A 102 -9.55 19.96 -3.18
C ARG A 102 -9.44 20.96 -2.04
N PRO A 103 -9.21 22.27 -2.28
CA PRO A 103 -9.20 23.26 -1.21
C PRO A 103 -10.53 23.34 -0.45
N ASP A 104 -11.66 23.22 -1.15
CA ASP A 104 -13.00 23.18 -0.57
C ASP A 104 -13.21 21.97 0.35
N ALA A 105 -12.72 20.81 -0.08
CA ALA A 105 -12.74 19.58 0.72
C ALA A 105 -11.83 19.65 1.96
N ILE A 106 -10.63 20.21 1.82
CA ILE A 106 -9.71 20.38 2.96
C ILE A 106 -10.34 21.34 3.98
N ALA A 107 -10.92 22.45 3.54
CA ALA A 107 -11.60 23.40 4.43
C ALA A 107 -12.81 22.77 5.13
N PHE A 108 -13.54 21.86 4.47
CA PHE A 108 -14.60 21.08 5.09
C PHE A 108 -14.08 20.14 6.18
N ILE A 109 -13.04 19.36 5.88
CA ILE A 109 -12.45 18.42 6.84
C ILE A 109 -11.91 19.16 8.07
N LEU A 110 -11.15 20.24 7.88
CA LEU A 110 -10.60 21.03 8.98
C LEU A 110 -11.69 21.61 9.90
N ARG A 111 -12.88 21.90 9.35
CA ARG A 111 -14.01 22.46 10.11
C ARG A 111 -14.86 21.40 10.79
N GLN A 112 -15.16 20.30 10.08
CA GLN A 112 -16.12 19.29 10.54
C GLN A 112 -15.46 18.16 11.33
N PHE A 113 -14.19 17.88 11.07
CA PHE A 113 -13.43 16.79 11.66
C PHE A 113 -12.08 17.27 12.20
N PRO A 114 -12.06 18.15 13.22
CA PRO A 114 -10.81 18.68 13.79
C PRO A 114 -9.92 17.59 14.40
N GLN A 115 -10.46 16.42 14.71
CA GLN A 115 -9.72 15.25 15.20
C GLN A 115 -8.79 14.62 14.15
N LEU A 116 -9.03 14.86 12.85
CA LEU A 116 -8.20 14.26 11.80
C LEU A 116 -6.83 14.93 11.74
N SER A 117 -5.77 14.12 11.86
CA SER A 117 -4.40 14.60 11.70
C SER A 117 -4.07 14.95 10.25
N ASP A 118 -3.13 15.88 10.03
CA ASP A 118 -2.68 16.28 8.68
C ASP A 118 -2.20 15.07 7.86
N THR A 119 -1.61 14.07 8.52
CA THR A 119 -1.17 12.82 7.87
C THR A 119 -2.35 12.00 7.35
N GLN A 120 -3.46 11.93 8.09
CA GLN A 120 -4.69 11.27 7.65
C GLN A 120 -5.36 12.05 6.51
N ILE A 121 -5.39 13.38 6.58
CA ILE A 121 -5.95 14.24 5.51
C ILE A 121 -5.15 14.06 4.20
N VAL A 122 -3.82 13.99 4.27
CA VAL A 122 -2.95 13.72 3.11
C VAL A 122 -3.31 12.39 2.44
N ARG A 123 -3.47 11.33 3.22
CA ARG A 123 -3.84 10.00 2.69
C ARG A 123 -5.24 9.96 2.11
N LEU A 124 -6.20 10.63 2.77
CA LEU A 124 -7.61 10.64 2.38
C LEU A 124 -7.87 11.45 1.11
N LEU A 125 -7.28 12.64 0.99
CA LEU A 125 -7.57 13.58 -0.11
C LEU A 125 -6.48 13.64 -1.19
N GLY A 126 -5.34 12.97 -1.00
CA GLY A 126 -4.21 13.01 -1.94
C GLY A 126 -3.66 14.42 -2.08
N THR A 127 -3.37 15.09 -0.96
CA THR A 127 -2.81 16.45 -0.89
C THR A 127 -1.46 16.45 -0.17
N THR A 128 -0.86 17.62 0.04
CA THR A 128 0.37 17.78 0.83
C THR A 128 0.10 18.51 2.15
N LYS A 129 0.98 18.31 3.15
CA LYS A 129 0.90 19.02 4.44
C LYS A 129 0.98 20.54 4.29
N ASP A 130 1.84 21.02 3.39
CA ASP A 130 1.97 22.45 3.06
C ASP A 130 0.66 23.03 2.51
N THR A 131 -0.03 22.30 1.64
CA THR A 131 -1.34 22.75 1.13
C THR A 131 -2.39 22.82 2.24
N ILE A 132 -2.40 21.85 3.17
CA ILE A 132 -3.32 21.86 4.32
C ILE A 132 -3.05 23.08 5.21
N ALA A 133 -1.78 23.35 5.54
CA ALA A 133 -1.38 24.50 6.33
C ALA A 133 -1.81 25.83 5.67
N LYS A 134 -1.53 26.00 4.38
CA LYS A 134 -1.97 27.19 3.62
C LYS A 134 -3.48 27.41 3.65
N ILE A 135 -4.27 26.35 3.64
CA ILE A 135 -5.74 26.47 3.72
C ILE A 135 -6.19 26.80 5.15
N ARG A 136 -5.57 26.17 6.16
CA ARG A 136 -5.81 26.48 7.59
C ARG A 136 -5.53 27.95 7.90
N ASP A 137 -4.40 28.46 7.41
CA ASP A 137 -3.94 29.83 7.66
C ASP A 137 -4.47 30.86 6.65
N LYS A 138 -5.36 30.43 5.74
CA LYS A 138 -5.94 31.23 4.66
C LYS A 138 -4.89 31.92 3.75
N GLN A 139 -3.74 31.29 3.58
CA GLN A 139 -2.62 31.69 2.72
C GLN A 139 -2.62 30.98 1.35
N HIS A 140 -3.69 30.26 1.02
CA HIS A 140 -3.84 29.66 -0.30
C HIS A 140 -4.20 30.77 -1.30
N TRP A 141 -3.63 30.74 -2.51
CA TRP A 141 -3.85 31.79 -3.52
C TRP A 141 -5.34 32.02 -3.83
N ASN A 142 -6.17 30.98 -3.71
CA ASN A 142 -7.61 31.03 -3.93
C ASN A 142 -8.45 31.16 -2.64
N SER A 143 -7.85 31.53 -1.50
CA SER A 143 -8.50 31.49 -0.18
C SER A 143 -9.83 32.25 -0.11
N ALA A 144 -9.98 33.35 -0.87
CA ALA A 144 -11.22 34.12 -0.92
C ALA A 144 -12.42 33.35 -1.50
N ASN A 145 -12.19 32.36 -2.36
CA ASN A 145 -13.24 31.60 -3.05
C ASN A 145 -13.47 30.21 -2.46
N ILE A 146 -12.67 29.78 -1.46
CA ILE A 146 -12.80 28.46 -0.86
C ILE A 146 -14.12 28.36 -0.11
N LYS A 147 -14.94 27.36 -0.46
CA LYS A 147 -16.22 27.07 0.20
C LYS A 147 -16.18 25.66 0.77
N PRO A 148 -16.29 25.46 2.10
CA PRO A 148 -16.29 24.13 2.69
C PRO A 148 -17.36 23.21 2.06
N ARG A 149 -16.92 22.17 1.36
CA ARG A 149 -17.80 21.17 0.72
C ARG A 149 -17.35 19.75 1.05
N ASP A 150 -18.32 18.85 1.20
CA ASP A 150 -18.07 17.47 1.59
C ASP A 150 -17.22 16.72 0.53
N PRO A 151 -16.07 16.13 0.91
CA PRO A 151 -15.19 15.41 -0.01
C PRO A 151 -15.83 14.16 -0.63
N VAL A 152 -16.84 13.57 0.00
CA VAL A 152 -17.59 12.44 -0.54
C VAL A 152 -18.49 12.90 -1.70
N ILE A 153 -19.17 14.02 -1.54
CA ILE A 153 -20.03 14.62 -2.58
C ILE A 153 -19.18 15.08 -3.77
N LEU A 154 -18.01 15.67 -3.50
CA LEU A 154 -17.04 16.03 -4.53
C LEU A 154 -16.41 14.78 -5.20
N GLY A 155 -16.62 13.59 -4.64
CA GLY A 155 -16.08 12.33 -5.10
C GLY A 155 -14.56 12.29 -5.07
N LEU A 156 -13.98 12.87 -4.02
CA LEU A 156 -12.55 12.84 -3.69
C LEU A 156 -12.21 11.64 -2.80
N CYS A 157 -13.13 11.27 -1.90
CA CYS A 157 -13.06 10.04 -1.10
C CYS A 157 -14.41 9.31 -1.10
N THR A 158 -14.43 8.06 -0.63
CA THR A 158 -15.67 7.31 -0.40
C THR A 158 -16.14 7.48 1.05
N GLN A 159 -17.44 7.34 1.30
CA GLN A 159 -17.98 7.40 2.67
C GLN A 159 -17.28 6.43 3.63
N THR A 160 -17.00 5.22 3.15
CA THR A 160 -16.27 4.20 3.92
C THR A 160 -14.87 4.66 4.32
N ASP A 161 -14.17 5.39 3.45
CA ASP A 161 -12.81 5.87 3.74
C ASP A 161 -12.83 7.02 4.75
N LEU A 162 -13.80 7.93 4.62
CA LEU A 162 -13.98 9.03 5.56
C LEU A 162 -14.30 8.49 6.96
N ASN A 163 -15.24 7.54 7.06
CA ASN A 163 -15.61 6.93 8.34
C ASN A 163 -14.42 6.18 8.97
N ALA A 164 -13.62 5.47 8.16
CA ALA A 164 -12.44 4.76 8.64
C ALA A 164 -11.38 5.73 9.19
N ALA A 165 -11.12 6.84 8.49
CA ALA A 165 -10.17 7.86 8.94
C ALA A 165 -10.62 8.53 10.25
N VAL A 166 -11.93 8.80 10.39
CA VAL A 166 -12.50 9.36 11.62
C VAL A 166 -12.40 8.37 12.79
N ALA A 167 -12.72 7.10 12.56
CA ALA A 167 -12.62 6.07 13.61
C ALA A 167 -11.18 5.89 14.10
N GLU A 168 -10.20 5.85 13.19
CA GLU A 168 -8.77 5.80 13.53
C GLU A 168 -8.34 7.03 14.34
N ALA A 169 -8.82 8.22 13.98
CA ALA A 169 -8.52 9.45 14.72
C ALA A 169 -9.11 9.45 16.13
N THR A 170 -10.33 8.95 16.32
CA THR A 170 -10.96 8.86 17.65
C THR A 170 -10.28 7.83 18.55
N GLN A 171 -9.77 6.72 18.01
CA GLN A 171 -9.03 5.71 18.79
C GLN A 171 -7.66 6.20 19.30
N HIS A 172 -7.15 7.29 18.71
CA HIS A 172 -5.89 7.91 19.12
C HIS A 172 -6.08 9.16 19.99
N MET A 173 -7.32 9.50 20.38
CA MET A 173 -7.55 10.46 21.45
C MET A 173 -7.34 9.75 22.79
N PRO A 174 -6.56 10.32 23.74
CA PRO A 174 -6.55 9.81 25.10
C PRO A 174 -7.98 9.92 25.65
N SER A 175 -8.48 8.82 26.21
CA SER A 175 -9.74 8.81 26.96
C SER A 175 -9.66 9.85 28.08
N GLU A 176 -10.75 10.59 28.31
CA GLU A 176 -10.87 11.62 29.38
C GLU A 176 -10.59 11.08 30.79
N ASP A 177 -10.47 9.75 30.95
CA ASP A 177 -10.14 9.06 32.21
C ASP A 177 -8.71 9.34 32.75
N GLU A 178 -7.84 10.05 32.04
CA GLU A 178 -6.48 10.42 32.52
C GLU A 178 -6.33 11.89 32.96
N ILE A 179 -7.40 12.70 33.02
CA ILE A 179 -7.29 14.15 33.35
C ILE A 179 -7.73 14.51 34.79
N GLU A 180 -8.02 13.55 35.67
CA GLU A 180 -8.31 13.84 37.09
C GLU A 180 -7.23 13.28 38.04
N GLU A 181 -6.01 13.85 38.00
CA GLU A 181 -5.24 13.98 39.24
C GLU A 181 -5.34 15.43 39.72
N ASP A 182 -6.35 15.65 40.58
CA ASP A 182 -6.60 16.90 41.30
C ASP A 182 -5.32 17.39 42.02
N PRO A 183 -4.82 18.60 41.74
CA PRO A 183 -3.65 19.15 42.43
C PRO A 183 -3.88 19.42 43.94
N PHE A 184 -5.11 19.24 44.44
CA PHE A 184 -5.46 19.45 45.83
C PHE A 184 -5.12 18.26 46.75
N SER A 185 -5.03 17.03 46.22
CA SER A 185 -4.72 15.84 47.04
C SER A 185 -3.25 15.78 47.49
N ALA A 186 -2.34 16.41 46.74
CA ALA A 186 -0.91 16.46 47.08
C ALA A 186 -0.62 17.32 48.32
N ALA A 187 -1.42 18.37 48.58
CA ALA A 187 -1.21 19.27 49.70
C ALA A 187 -1.59 18.65 51.05
N GLU A 188 -2.59 17.75 51.06
CA GLU A 188 -3.09 17.13 52.29
C GLU A 188 -2.13 16.05 52.84
N LYS A 189 -1.31 15.45 51.98
CA LYS A 189 -0.26 14.49 52.38
C LYS A 189 0.98 15.14 53.01
N LEU A 190 1.20 16.44 52.81
CA LEU A 190 2.34 17.16 53.40
C LEU A 190 2.10 17.66 54.84
N PHE A 191 0.84 17.74 55.28
CA PHE A 191 0.49 18.21 56.63
C PHE A 191 0.20 17.10 57.65
N SER A 192 0.21 15.83 57.24
CA SER A 192 0.02 14.68 58.13
C SER A 192 1.35 13.99 58.44
N THR A 193 2.22 14.68 59.18
CA THR A 193 3.31 14.02 59.93
C THR A 193 2.85 13.81 61.37
N PRO A 194 2.76 12.57 61.88
CA PRO A 194 2.53 12.33 63.29
C PRO A 194 3.77 12.74 64.08
N SER A 195 3.54 13.51 65.14
CA SER A 195 4.51 13.96 66.13
C SER A 195 5.33 12.78 66.65
N ARG A 196 6.64 12.79 66.35
CA ARG A 196 7.62 11.85 66.91
C ARG A 196 7.82 12.19 68.39
N GLN A 197 7.57 11.20 69.24
CA GLN A 197 7.75 11.27 70.69
C GLN A 197 9.18 11.67 71.06
N GLU A 198 9.28 12.69 71.92
CA GLU A 198 10.41 13.03 72.80
C GLU A 198 10.75 11.80 73.68
N GLU A 199 12.02 11.41 73.77
CA GLU A 199 12.87 11.50 74.99
C GLU A 199 12.26 10.73 76.19
N GLU A 200 12.92 9.79 76.86
CA GLU A 200 14.23 9.89 77.49
C GLU A 200 14.64 8.52 78.07
N GLU A 201 15.92 8.47 78.44
CA GLU A 201 16.72 7.52 79.23
C GLU A 201 16.03 6.59 80.25
#